data_AF-A0A388KFY1-F1
#
_entry.id   AF-A0A388KFY1-F1
#
_cell.length_a   1.000
_cell.length_b   1.000
_cell.length_c   1.000
_cell.angle_alpha   90.00
_cell.angle_beta   90.00
_cell.angle_gamma   90.00
#
_symmetry.space_group_name_H-M   'P 1'
#
loop_
_entity.id
_entity.type
_entity.pdbx_description
1 polymer ?
#
loop_
_entity_poly.entity_id
_entity_poly.type
_entity_poly.pdbx_seq_one_letter_code
_entity_poly.pdbx_strand_id
1 'polypeptide(L)'
;MTQPLFNNPFLLNLQGLPFGCFGPREFGNAWMSHGIGTIADIWDVTTADWKTVESLAPRLLGLWRQEEHLEQEEQNAVPQQWVHTLRMGLRLAKGMWYKQAQQHMPDCIWKIEDYSEVVEIPITCWQVRGGADSLGEPLLYSEEQLPLPPVEQLLPVCVSEQKQRYRPFSLQKPAYNLPIDPRNWAWEHPLRRNEVVTLSEYTTKLGYQIMTPPIDVNWTVARRWMATGWVADTVTRLSAALPGFWKQLMDLVVSTHSSLFWLLMHLPVNTWCAKRTVKATPECRICLGTRMEDIQHFVLQCDLSWPFWDWWRHSGVLVPGVATRWDDGFILLGIAARRTRPLLQYGHAEETIRGAIIWALWNLRNGRVRRDELLTPPMVRAEIKYSIKQAISAEWEYRVQKKGYSAKSIKWFGSRWGAFSGLVTGDTPLDEPPVLKFSPFFV
;
A
#
# COMPACT_ATOMS: atom_id res chain seq x y z
N MET A 1 -9.18 -28.73 -22.64
CA MET A 1 -8.93 -27.70 -21.60
C MET A 1 -7.88 -26.73 -22.12
N THR A 2 -8.18 -25.43 -22.23
CA THR A 2 -7.32 -24.41 -22.85
C THR A 2 -6.45 -23.65 -21.85
N GLN A 3 -6.21 -24.21 -20.66
CA GLN A 3 -5.32 -23.57 -19.69
C GLN A 3 -3.89 -23.54 -20.23
N PRO A 4 -3.15 -22.43 -20.03
CA PRO A 4 -1.78 -22.30 -20.51
C PRO A 4 -0.86 -23.28 -19.77
N LEU A 5 0.15 -23.77 -20.49
CA LEU A 5 1.25 -24.54 -19.91
C LEU A 5 2.22 -23.62 -19.17
N PHE A 6 2.54 -22.48 -19.78
CA PHE A 6 3.53 -21.55 -19.27
C PHE A 6 2.94 -20.40 -18.45
N ASN A 7 3.68 -19.97 -17.44
CA ASN A 7 3.34 -19.00 -16.40
C ASN A 7 2.05 -19.34 -15.64
N ASN A 8 1.63 -20.61 -15.68
CA ASN A 8 0.49 -21.08 -14.94
C ASN A 8 0.94 -21.42 -13.51
N PRO A 9 0.43 -20.74 -12.47
CA PRO A 9 0.90 -20.94 -11.09
C PRO A 9 0.60 -22.34 -10.53
N PHE A 10 -0.23 -23.14 -11.21
CA PHE A 10 -0.54 -24.51 -10.82
C PHE A 10 0.33 -25.57 -11.52
N LEU A 11 1.07 -25.18 -12.55
CA LEU A 11 2.00 -26.04 -13.29
C LEU A 11 3.40 -25.70 -12.82
N LEU A 12 3.80 -26.37 -11.73
CA LEU A 12 5.08 -26.14 -11.07
C LEU A 12 6.08 -27.21 -11.49
N ASN A 13 7.29 -26.78 -11.79
CA ASN A 13 8.41 -27.68 -12.02
C ASN A 13 8.86 -28.37 -10.70
N LEU A 14 9.89 -29.22 -10.79
CA LEU A 14 10.45 -29.93 -9.64
C LEU A 14 11.00 -29.00 -8.53
N GLN A 15 11.25 -27.73 -8.84
CA GLN A 15 11.69 -26.71 -7.89
C GLN A 15 10.53 -25.90 -7.28
N GLY A 16 9.29 -26.22 -7.62
CA GLY A 16 8.11 -25.51 -7.14
C GLY A 16 7.89 -24.15 -7.81
N LEU A 17 8.48 -23.92 -8.99
CA LEU A 17 8.33 -22.67 -9.76
C LEU A 17 7.49 -22.90 -11.01
N PRO A 18 6.66 -21.92 -11.42
CA PRO A 18 5.92 -22.00 -12.68
C PRO A 18 6.88 -22.08 -13.90
N PHE A 19 6.48 -22.80 -14.95
CA PHE A 19 7.24 -22.83 -16.19
C PHE A 19 7.23 -21.46 -16.88
N GLY A 20 8.40 -20.83 -17.02
CA GLY A 20 8.51 -19.53 -17.68
C GLY A 20 8.33 -19.62 -19.21
N CYS A 21 7.84 -18.54 -19.83
CA CYS A 21 7.95 -18.34 -21.28
C CYS A 21 8.47 -16.97 -21.72
N PHE A 22 8.90 -16.13 -20.79
CA PHE A 22 9.38 -14.76 -21.03
C PHE A 22 10.82 -14.59 -20.54
N GLY A 23 11.72 -15.44 -21.02
CA GLY A 23 13.14 -15.35 -20.73
C GLY A 23 14.02 -15.81 -21.89
N PRO A 24 15.19 -15.17 -22.09
CA PRO A 24 16.20 -15.73 -22.98
C PRO A 24 16.64 -17.08 -22.42
N ARG A 25 16.40 -18.16 -23.18
CA ARG A 25 16.64 -19.59 -22.84
C ARG A 25 15.51 -20.31 -22.07
N GLU A 26 14.34 -19.70 -21.89
CA GLU A 26 13.19 -20.46 -21.39
C GLU A 26 12.61 -21.33 -22.51
N PHE A 27 12.49 -22.64 -22.26
CA PHE A 27 12.00 -23.59 -23.27
C PHE A 27 10.54 -23.31 -23.67
N GLY A 28 9.74 -22.73 -22.76
CA GLY A 28 8.35 -22.39 -23.02
C GLY A 28 8.16 -21.42 -24.18
N ASN A 29 9.10 -20.49 -24.41
CA ASN A 29 9.06 -19.61 -25.58
C ASN A 29 9.20 -20.40 -26.89
N ALA A 30 10.10 -21.38 -26.90
CA ALA A 30 10.31 -22.24 -28.06
C ALA A 30 9.09 -23.13 -28.34
N TRP A 31 8.46 -23.69 -27.29
CA TRP A 31 7.23 -24.47 -27.41
C TRP A 31 6.05 -23.64 -27.93
N MET A 32 5.85 -22.44 -27.38
CA MET A 32 4.81 -21.52 -27.86
C MET A 32 5.03 -21.13 -29.33
N SER A 33 6.29 -20.96 -29.77
CA SER A 33 6.63 -20.67 -31.16
C SER A 33 6.25 -21.81 -32.12
N HIS A 34 6.15 -23.04 -31.62
CA HIS A 34 5.63 -24.22 -32.35
C HIS A 34 4.13 -24.47 -32.08
N GLY A 35 3.47 -23.48 -31.47
CA GLY A 35 2.05 -23.45 -31.15
C GLY A 35 1.65 -24.32 -29.96
N ILE A 36 2.59 -24.90 -29.22
CA ILE A 36 2.28 -25.69 -28.03
C ILE A 36 2.27 -24.71 -26.86
N GLY A 37 1.08 -24.26 -26.46
CA GLY A 37 0.93 -23.25 -25.41
C GLY A 37 -0.06 -23.63 -24.31
N THR A 38 -0.88 -24.66 -24.54
CA THR A 38 -1.98 -25.03 -23.66
C THR A 38 -2.03 -26.53 -23.38
N ILE A 39 -2.72 -26.93 -22.32
CA ILE A 39 -2.95 -28.36 -22.01
C ILE A 39 -3.64 -29.08 -23.18
N ALA A 40 -4.53 -28.41 -23.92
CA ALA A 40 -5.18 -28.98 -25.10
C ALA A 40 -4.20 -29.32 -26.23
N ASP A 41 -3.05 -28.65 -26.30
CA ASP A 41 -2.04 -28.95 -27.31
C ASP A 41 -1.37 -30.31 -27.08
N ILE A 42 -1.23 -30.71 -25.81
CA ILE A 42 -0.57 -31.95 -25.38
C ILE A 42 -1.54 -33.05 -24.91
N TRP A 43 -2.83 -32.76 -24.79
CA TRP A 43 -3.89 -33.73 -24.45
C TRP A 43 -4.60 -34.25 -25.71
N ASP A 44 -4.81 -35.55 -25.79
CA ASP A 44 -5.60 -36.20 -26.84
C ASP A 44 -7.03 -36.46 -26.34
N VAL A 45 -7.99 -35.76 -26.95
CA VAL A 45 -9.41 -35.86 -26.59
C VAL A 45 -10.01 -37.21 -27.00
N THR A 46 -9.49 -37.83 -28.07
CA THR A 46 -10.02 -39.09 -28.60
C THR A 46 -9.63 -40.27 -27.75
N THR A 47 -8.37 -40.32 -27.31
CA THR A 47 -7.89 -41.39 -26.41
C THR A 47 -8.16 -41.10 -24.94
N ALA A 48 -8.56 -39.86 -24.62
CA ALA A 48 -8.66 -39.35 -23.25
C ALA A 48 -7.35 -39.56 -22.47
N ASP A 49 -6.22 -39.32 -23.13
CA ASP A 49 -4.89 -39.43 -22.52
C ASP A 49 -3.92 -38.38 -23.09
N TRP A 50 -2.70 -38.34 -22.55
CA TRP A 50 -1.66 -37.48 -23.09
C TRP A 50 -1.24 -37.91 -24.50
N LYS A 51 -0.94 -36.94 -25.37
CA LYS A 51 -0.31 -37.22 -26.67
C LYS A 51 1.10 -37.76 -26.44
N THR A 52 1.47 -38.77 -27.21
CA THR A 52 2.83 -39.31 -27.18
C THR A 52 3.82 -38.35 -27.84
N VAL A 53 5.10 -38.53 -27.56
CA VAL A 53 6.17 -37.72 -28.16
C VAL A 53 6.16 -37.87 -29.68
N GLU A 54 5.89 -39.06 -30.22
CA GLU A 54 5.81 -39.31 -31.66
C GLU A 54 4.66 -38.52 -32.31
N SER A 55 3.53 -38.39 -31.61
CA SER A 55 2.39 -37.59 -32.07
C SER A 55 2.72 -36.09 -32.13
N LEU A 56 3.55 -35.62 -31.19
CA LEU A 56 3.99 -34.22 -31.12
C LEU A 56 5.30 -33.94 -31.90
N ALA A 57 6.03 -34.96 -32.32
CA ALA A 57 7.34 -34.85 -32.98
C ALA A 57 7.36 -33.87 -34.17
N PRO A 58 6.34 -33.81 -35.05
CA PRO A 58 6.32 -32.85 -36.15
C PRO A 58 6.31 -31.39 -35.67
N ARG A 59 5.75 -31.11 -34.49
CA ARG A 59 5.70 -29.78 -33.87
C ARG A 59 6.92 -29.50 -33.01
N LEU A 60 7.57 -30.53 -32.47
CA LEU A 60 8.70 -30.38 -31.56
C LEU A 60 10.08 -30.39 -32.27
N LEU A 61 10.12 -30.54 -33.60
CA LEU A 61 11.36 -30.66 -34.38
C LEU A 61 12.38 -29.56 -34.04
N GLY A 62 13.60 -29.96 -33.66
CA GLY A 62 14.69 -29.03 -33.35
C GLY A 62 14.69 -28.49 -31.90
N LEU A 63 13.69 -28.83 -31.09
CA LEU A 63 13.70 -28.56 -29.66
C LEU A 63 14.56 -29.60 -28.92
N TRP A 64 15.32 -29.13 -27.93
CA TRP A 64 16.17 -29.99 -27.10
C TRP A 64 15.34 -30.72 -26.05
N ARG A 65 15.71 -31.97 -25.71
CA ARG A 65 15.13 -32.75 -24.59
C ARG A 65 13.59 -32.87 -24.60
N GLN A 66 13.02 -33.15 -25.78
CA GLN A 66 11.56 -33.21 -25.98
C GLN A 66 10.86 -34.19 -25.04
N GLU A 67 11.41 -35.40 -24.91
CA GLU A 67 10.88 -36.46 -24.04
C GLU A 67 10.91 -36.05 -22.56
N GLU A 68 12.05 -35.53 -22.08
CA GLU A 68 12.24 -35.09 -20.69
C GLU A 68 11.26 -33.96 -20.34
N HIS A 69 11.15 -32.94 -21.18
CA HIS A 69 10.23 -31.82 -20.93
C HIS A 69 8.75 -32.24 -21.00
N LEU A 70 8.37 -33.10 -21.96
CA LEU A 70 6.98 -33.52 -22.11
C LEU A 70 6.54 -34.42 -20.95
N GLU A 71 7.27 -35.50 -20.68
CA GLU A 71 6.87 -36.49 -19.68
C GLU A 71 7.16 -36.02 -18.26
N GLN A 72 8.38 -35.54 -17.99
CA GLN A 72 8.82 -35.30 -16.61
C GLN A 72 8.40 -33.94 -16.09
N GLU A 73 8.44 -32.92 -16.94
CA GLU A 73 8.15 -31.56 -16.51
C GLU A 73 6.66 -31.22 -16.70
N GLU A 74 6.13 -31.33 -17.92
CA GLU A 74 4.77 -30.82 -18.19
C GLU A 74 3.67 -31.79 -17.76
N GLN A 75 3.69 -33.06 -18.21
CA GLN A 75 2.60 -34.02 -17.89
C GLN A 75 2.49 -34.30 -16.39
N ASN A 76 3.62 -34.40 -15.69
CA ASN A 76 3.65 -34.64 -14.25
C ASN A 76 3.33 -33.38 -13.42
N ALA A 77 3.59 -32.17 -13.96
CA ALA A 77 3.23 -30.93 -13.28
C ALA A 77 1.73 -30.64 -13.34
N VAL A 78 0.99 -31.20 -14.30
CA VAL A 78 -0.47 -31.02 -14.37
C VAL A 78 -1.13 -31.65 -13.14
N PRO A 79 -1.90 -30.88 -12.33
CA PRO A 79 -2.56 -31.41 -11.16
C PRO A 79 -3.42 -32.63 -11.51
N GLN A 80 -3.30 -33.72 -10.73
CA GLN A 80 -4.04 -34.96 -10.99
C GLN A 80 -5.56 -34.76 -11.02
N GLN A 81 -6.08 -33.77 -10.27
CA GLN A 81 -7.48 -33.36 -10.34
C GLN A 81 -7.89 -32.87 -11.74
N TRP A 82 -7.00 -32.18 -12.47
CA TRP A 82 -7.26 -31.74 -13.85
C TRP A 82 -7.22 -32.91 -14.80
N VAL A 83 -6.24 -33.81 -14.66
CA VAL A 83 -6.15 -35.05 -15.45
C VAL A 83 -7.39 -35.91 -15.26
N HIS A 84 -7.82 -36.11 -14.02
CA HIS A 84 -9.06 -36.80 -13.70
C HIS A 84 -10.27 -36.14 -14.37
N THR A 85 -10.36 -34.81 -14.30
CA THR A 85 -11.42 -34.04 -14.98
C THR A 85 -11.39 -34.24 -16.50
N LEU A 86 -10.20 -34.27 -17.10
CA LEU A 86 -10.03 -34.50 -18.54
C LEU A 86 -10.44 -35.92 -18.96
N ARG A 87 -10.09 -36.94 -18.16
CA ARG A 87 -10.40 -38.36 -18.43
C ARG A 87 -11.86 -38.70 -18.23
N MET A 88 -12.45 -38.25 -17.13
CA MET A 88 -13.82 -38.59 -16.76
C MET A 88 -14.86 -37.81 -17.57
N GLY A 89 -14.42 -36.80 -18.33
CA GLY A 89 -15.28 -35.87 -19.02
C GLY A 89 -16.09 -35.00 -18.06
N LEU A 90 -17.19 -34.46 -18.57
CA LEU A 90 -18.08 -33.59 -17.81
C LEU A 90 -18.86 -34.37 -16.75
N ARG A 91 -18.36 -34.36 -15.52
CA ARG A 91 -19.14 -34.76 -14.35
C ARG A 91 -19.60 -33.53 -13.57
N LEU A 92 -20.78 -33.64 -12.97
CA LEU A 92 -21.26 -32.67 -12.01
C LEU A 92 -20.37 -32.74 -10.77
N ALA A 93 -19.85 -31.61 -10.35
CA ALA A 93 -19.00 -31.50 -9.18
C ALA A 93 -19.58 -30.45 -8.21
N LYS A 94 -19.50 -30.76 -6.91
CA LYS A 94 -19.94 -29.86 -5.85
C LYS A 94 -19.26 -28.49 -5.96
N GLY A 95 -20.05 -27.44 -5.80
CA GLY A 95 -19.62 -26.04 -5.89
C GLY A 95 -19.42 -25.51 -7.32
N MET A 96 -19.54 -26.35 -8.34
CA MET A 96 -19.36 -25.95 -9.73
C MET A 96 -20.65 -25.39 -10.34
N TRP A 97 -20.45 -24.53 -11.33
CA TRP A 97 -21.51 -23.81 -12.03
C TRP A 97 -21.67 -24.34 -13.43
N TYR A 98 -22.90 -24.45 -13.91
CA TYR A 98 -23.24 -25.01 -15.22
C TYR A 98 -24.28 -24.17 -15.95
N LYS A 99 -24.21 -24.18 -17.28
CA LYS A 99 -25.24 -23.66 -18.18
C LYS A 99 -25.72 -24.77 -19.12
N GLN A 100 -26.83 -24.57 -19.79
CA GLN A 100 -27.27 -25.47 -20.85
C GLN A 100 -26.40 -25.28 -22.11
N ALA A 101 -25.98 -26.38 -22.74
CA ALA A 101 -24.98 -26.41 -23.80
C ALA A 101 -25.40 -25.63 -25.05
N GLN A 102 -26.69 -25.67 -25.36
CA GLN A 102 -27.26 -25.01 -26.54
C GLN A 102 -27.48 -23.49 -26.33
N GLN A 103 -27.35 -23.00 -25.09
CA GLN A 103 -27.54 -21.58 -24.77
C GLN A 103 -26.23 -20.80 -24.88
N HIS A 104 -26.16 -19.92 -25.88
CA HIS A 104 -25.03 -19.01 -26.04
C HIS A 104 -25.05 -17.90 -24.98
N MET A 105 -26.25 -17.36 -24.71
CA MET A 105 -26.52 -16.39 -23.66
C MET A 105 -27.59 -16.99 -22.73
N PRO A 106 -27.17 -17.70 -21.66
CA PRO A 106 -28.12 -18.34 -20.77
C PRO A 106 -28.81 -17.29 -19.88
N ASP A 107 -30.13 -17.38 -19.74
CA ASP A 107 -30.90 -16.53 -18.80
C ASP A 107 -30.67 -16.96 -17.34
N CYS A 108 -30.33 -18.24 -17.14
CA CYS A 108 -30.03 -18.82 -15.84
C CYS A 108 -28.85 -19.78 -15.91
N ILE A 109 -28.16 -19.92 -14.78
CA ILE A 109 -27.12 -20.92 -14.57
C ILE A 109 -27.36 -21.64 -13.25
N TRP A 110 -26.89 -22.88 -13.15
CA TRP A 110 -27.09 -23.74 -12.00
C TRP A 110 -25.79 -23.90 -11.23
N LYS A 111 -25.86 -23.84 -9.91
CA LYS A 111 -24.76 -24.23 -9.02
C LYS A 111 -25.11 -25.55 -8.34
N ILE A 112 -24.20 -26.50 -8.40
CA ILE A 112 -24.35 -27.78 -7.70
C ILE A 112 -23.93 -27.56 -6.25
N GLU A 113 -24.85 -27.66 -5.29
CA GLU A 113 -24.55 -27.41 -3.87
C GLU A 113 -23.97 -28.64 -3.19
N ASP A 114 -24.39 -29.82 -3.61
CA ASP A 114 -23.84 -31.09 -3.12
C ASP A 114 -23.91 -32.16 -4.20
N TYR A 115 -23.03 -33.15 -4.07
CA TYR A 115 -23.06 -34.36 -4.89
C TYR A 115 -23.05 -35.55 -3.95
N SER A 116 -24.25 -35.99 -3.54
CA SER A 116 -24.45 -37.27 -2.88
C SER A 116 -24.96 -38.28 -3.91
N GLU A 117 -24.72 -39.57 -3.71
CA GLU A 117 -25.26 -40.66 -4.55
C GLU A 117 -26.79 -40.80 -4.46
N VAL A 118 -27.48 -39.77 -3.96
CA VAL A 118 -28.92 -39.71 -3.76
C VAL A 118 -29.61 -39.36 -5.08
N VAL A 119 -30.88 -39.75 -5.18
CA VAL A 119 -31.75 -39.65 -6.36
C VAL A 119 -31.92 -38.22 -6.88
N GLU A 120 -31.70 -37.20 -6.04
CA GLU A 120 -31.84 -35.77 -6.40
C GLU A 120 -30.57 -34.99 -6.04
N ILE A 121 -29.97 -34.34 -7.05
CA ILE A 121 -28.79 -33.51 -6.88
C ILE A 121 -29.26 -32.12 -6.41
N PRO A 122 -28.87 -31.66 -5.21
CA PRO A 122 -29.27 -30.34 -4.74
C PRO A 122 -28.59 -29.26 -5.58
N ILE A 123 -29.43 -28.42 -6.20
CA ILE A 123 -29.00 -27.34 -7.09
C ILE A 123 -29.63 -26.01 -6.68
N THR A 124 -28.92 -24.91 -6.93
CA THR A 124 -29.47 -23.56 -6.89
C THR A 124 -29.46 -22.93 -8.28
N CYS A 125 -30.53 -22.20 -8.61
CA CYS A 125 -30.71 -21.52 -9.89
C CYS A 125 -30.42 -20.02 -9.73
N TRP A 126 -29.65 -19.46 -10.65
CA TRP A 126 -29.22 -18.07 -10.60
C TRP A 126 -29.45 -17.38 -11.93
N GLN A 127 -30.14 -16.23 -11.90
CA GLN A 127 -30.42 -15.41 -13.06
C GLN A 127 -29.19 -14.62 -13.48
N VAL A 128 -28.93 -14.63 -14.79
CA VAL A 128 -27.81 -13.94 -15.42
C VAL A 128 -28.28 -12.58 -15.93
N ARG A 129 -27.54 -11.52 -15.59
CA ARG A 129 -27.72 -10.17 -16.14
C ARG A 129 -26.45 -9.77 -16.90
N GLY A 130 -26.42 -10.08 -18.20
CA GLY A 130 -25.26 -9.84 -19.06
C GLY A 130 -24.05 -10.75 -18.79
N GLY A 131 -22.86 -10.36 -19.29
CA GLY A 131 -21.62 -11.12 -19.07
C GLY A 131 -21.39 -12.29 -20.04
N ALA A 132 -21.97 -12.25 -21.24
CA ALA A 132 -21.77 -13.31 -22.24
C ALA A 132 -20.29 -13.45 -22.64
N ASP A 133 -19.62 -12.34 -22.94
CA ASP A 133 -18.21 -12.33 -23.39
C ASP A 133 -17.20 -11.95 -22.31
N SER A 134 -17.64 -11.24 -21.27
CA SER A 134 -16.78 -10.61 -20.26
C SER A 134 -17.24 -10.94 -18.84
N LEU A 135 -16.67 -10.26 -17.84
CA LEU A 135 -17.22 -10.25 -16.49
C LEU A 135 -18.62 -9.60 -16.52
N GLY A 136 -19.62 -10.33 -16.04
CA GLY A 136 -21.01 -9.87 -15.98
C GLY A 136 -21.37 -9.11 -14.71
N GLU A 137 -22.65 -8.75 -14.62
CA GLU A 137 -23.23 -8.22 -13.39
C GLU A 137 -23.35 -9.31 -12.32
N PRO A 138 -23.53 -8.92 -11.03
CA PRO A 138 -23.86 -9.89 -10.00
C PRO A 138 -25.10 -10.72 -10.36
N LEU A 139 -24.96 -12.04 -10.27
CA LEU A 139 -26.06 -12.99 -10.42
C LEU A 139 -27.11 -12.75 -9.34
N LEU A 140 -28.37 -12.98 -9.70
CA LEU A 140 -29.47 -12.94 -8.76
C LEU A 140 -29.96 -14.34 -8.45
N TYR A 141 -30.13 -14.63 -7.17
CA TYR A 141 -30.74 -15.89 -6.75
C TYR A 141 -32.17 -15.96 -7.28
N SER A 142 -32.53 -17.10 -7.89
CA SER A 142 -33.89 -17.37 -8.30
C SER A 142 -34.55 -18.32 -7.30
N GLU A 143 -35.68 -17.90 -6.72
CA GLU A 143 -36.50 -18.78 -5.89
C GLU A 143 -37.19 -19.88 -6.72
N GLU A 144 -37.33 -19.66 -8.02
CA GLU A 144 -37.90 -20.64 -8.94
C GLU A 144 -36.90 -21.78 -9.18
N GLN A 145 -37.23 -22.97 -8.66
CA GLN A 145 -36.45 -24.18 -8.89
C GLN A 145 -36.70 -24.68 -10.32
N LEU A 146 -35.89 -24.19 -11.26
CA LEU A 146 -35.85 -24.76 -12.60
C LEU A 146 -35.19 -26.14 -12.55
N PRO A 147 -35.78 -27.16 -13.20
CA PRO A 147 -35.20 -28.50 -13.23
C PRO A 147 -33.82 -28.45 -13.89
N LEU A 148 -32.89 -29.26 -13.35
CA LEU A 148 -31.57 -29.40 -13.95
C LEU A 148 -31.72 -30.08 -15.32
N PRO A 149 -31.18 -29.51 -16.41
CA PRO A 149 -31.10 -30.21 -17.70
C PRO A 149 -30.34 -31.54 -17.58
N PRO A 150 -30.54 -32.49 -18.52
CA PRO A 150 -29.72 -33.70 -18.58
C PRO A 150 -28.23 -33.37 -18.56
N VAL A 151 -27.42 -34.19 -17.87
CA VAL A 151 -26.00 -33.91 -17.62
C VAL A 151 -25.22 -33.72 -18.93
N GLU A 152 -25.59 -34.45 -19.97
CA GLU A 152 -24.98 -34.39 -21.30
C GLU A 152 -25.24 -33.04 -22.00
N GLN A 153 -26.24 -32.30 -21.55
CA GLN A 153 -26.59 -30.96 -22.04
C GLN A 153 -26.01 -29.86 -21.16
N LEU A 154 -25.15 -30.15 -20.18
CA LEU A 154 -24.58 -29.14 -19.30
C LEU A 154 -23.14 -28.84 -19.68
N LEU A 155 -22.81 -27.54 -19.68
CA LEU A 155 -21.44 -27.05 -19.83
C LEU A 155 -21.04 -26.30 -18.56
N PRO A 156 -19.83 -26.53 -18.03
CA PRO A 156 -19.38 -25.85 -16.84
C PRO A 156 -19.06 -24.40 -17.22
N VAL A 157 -19.35 -23.47 -16.32
CA VAL A 157 -19.06 -22.04 -16.52
C VAL A 157 -18.26 -21.50 -15.35
N CYS A 158 -17.53 -20.42 -15.59
CA CYS A 158 -16.79 -19.77 -14.54
C CYS A 158 -17.62 -18.66 -13.90
N VAL A 159 -17.69 -18.68 -12.58
CA VAL A 159 -18.34 -17.67 -11.77
C VAL A 159 -17.37 -17.23 -10.68
N SER A 160 -17.03 -15.95 -10.67
CA SER A 160 -16.22 -15.37 -9.61
C SER A 160 -17.08 -15.07 -8.40
N GLU A 161 -16.61 -15.47 -7.22
CA GLU A 161 -17.22 -15.09 -5.95
C GLU A 161 -16.45 -13.91 -5.34
N GLN A 162 -17.16 -12.81 -5.04
CA GLN A 162 -16.58 -11.63 -4.39
C GLN A 162 -17.53 -11.11 -3.33
N LYS A 163 -17.13 -11.16 -2.05
CA LYS A 163 -17.93 -10.63 -0.92
C LYS A 163 -19.40 -11.10 -0.98
N GLN A 164 -19.61 -12.40 -1.15
CA GLN A 164 -20.94 -13.04 -1.28
C GLN A 164 -21.73 -12.63 -2.54
N ARG A 165 -21.08 -12.04 -3.54
CA ARG A 165 -21.68 -11.78 -4.85
C ARG A 165 -21.03 -12.68 -5.88
N TYR A 166 -21.85 -13.39 -6.63
CA TYR A 166 -21.41 -14.23 -7.74
C TYR A 166 -21.47 -13.42 -9.02
N ARG A 167 -20.40 -13.42 -9.82
CA ARG A 167 -20.35 -12.75 -11.12
C ARG A 167 -19.94 -13.75 -12.19
N PRO A 168 -20.72 -13.91 -13.27
CA PRO A 168 -20.34 -14.81 -14.34
C PRO A 168 -19.16 -14.24 -15.13
N PHE A 169 -18.34 -15.11 -15.71
CA PHE A 169 -17.21 -14.72 -16.54
C PHE A 169 -17.23 -15.50 -17.85
N SER A 170 -17.45 -14.79 -18.96
CA SER A 170 -17.38 -15.32 -20.33
C SER A 170 -18.24 -16.58 -20.53
N LEU A 171 -19.54 -16.49 -20.23
CA LEU A 171 -20.49 -17.62 -20.26
C LEU A 171 -20.64 -18.30 -21.63
N GLN A 172 -20.22 -17.66 -22.71
CA GLN A 172 -20.23 -18.29 -24.03
C GLN A 172 -19.31 -19.50 -24.10
N LYS A 173 -18.20 -19.48 -23.35
CA LYS A 173 -17.19 -20.53 -23.35
C LYS A 173 -17.36 -21.43 -22.11
N PRO A 174 -17.25 -22.75 -22.27
CA PRO A 174 -17.08 -23.65 -21.14
C PRO A 174 -15.90 -23.22 -20.27
N ALA A 175 -15.97 -23.42 -18.95
CA ALA A 175 -14.91 -23.06 -18.00
C ALA A 175 -13.55 -23.66 -18.39
N TYR A 176 -13.54 -24.91 -18.87
CA TYR A 176 -12.32 -25.58 -19.34
C TYR A 176 -11.79 -25.00 -20.67
N ASN A 177 -12.58 -24.23 -21.41
CA ASN A 177 -12.19 -23.53 -22.64
C ASN A 177 -11.86 -22.04 -22.39
N LEU A 178 -11.80 -21.62 -21.12
CA LEU A 178 -11.26 -20.33 -20.79
C LEU A 178 -9.73 -20.38 -20.87
N PRO A 179 -9.08 -19.37 -21.46
CA PRO A 179 -7.63 -19.28 -21.42
C PRO A 179 -7.14 -19.08 -19.97
N ILE A 180 -7.94 -18.42 -19.15
CA ILE A 180 -7.61 -18.10 -17.75
C ILE A 180 -8.86 -18.33 -16.91
N ASP A 181 -8.76 -19.15 -15.86
CA ASP A 181 -9.82 -19.26 -14.85
C ASP A 181 -9.62 -18.18 -13.77
N PRO A 182 -10.46 -17.14 -13.71
CA PRO A 182 -10.29 -16.04 -12.75
C PRO A 182 -10.37 -16.45 -11.28
N ARG A 183 -10.88 -17.65 -10.96
CA ARG A 183 -10.94 -18.18 -9.58
C ARG A 183 -9.60 -18.74 -9.13
N ASN A 184 -8.87 -19.32 -10.07
CA ASN A 184 -7.62 -20.01 -9.80
C ASN A 184 -6.43 -19.05 -9.95
N TRP A 185 -6.54 -18.04 -10.82
CA TRP A 185 -5.48 -17.07 -11.00
C TRP A 185 -5.50 -16.01 -9.91
N ALA A 186 -4.43 -16.00 -9.10
CA ALA A 186 -4.29 -15.08 -8.02
C ALA A 186 -2.82 -14.69 -7.75
N TRP A 187 -2.62 -13.53 -7.11
CA TRP A 187 -1.30 -13.00 -6.73
C TRP A 187 -1.24 -12.74 -5.24
N GLU A 188 -0.06 -12.84 -4.65
CA GLU A 188 0.16 -12.32 -3.30
C GLU A 188 0.05 -10.79 -3.30
N HIS A 189 -0.70 -10.24 -2.35
CA HIS A 189 -0.87 -8.80 -2.21
C HIS A 189 0.45 -8.17 -1.71
N PRO A 190 1.08 -7.24 -2.46
CA PRO A 190 2.43 -6.75 -2.15
C PRO A 190 2.52 -6.03 -0.80
N LEU A 191 1.42 -5.42 -0.35
CA LEU A 191 1.34 -4.70 0.93
C LEU A 191 0.70 -5.50 2.07
N ARG A 192 0.11 -6.67 1.80
CA ARG A 192 -0.68 -7.42 2.78
C ARG A 192 -0.22 -8.87 2.73
N ARG A 193 0.74 -9.20 3.60
CA ARG A 193 1.29 -10.55 3.69
C ARG A 193 0.16 -11.56 3.90
N ASN A 194 0.25 -12.68 3.19
CA ASN A 194 -0.71 -13.79 3.22
C ASN A 194 -2.11 -13.44 2.69
N GLU A 195 -2.30 -12.27 2.08
CA GLU A 195 -3.52 -11.98 1.33
C GLU A 195 -3.27 -12.32 -0.13
N VAL A 196 -4.15 -13.14 -0.69
CA VAL A 196 -4.13 -13.54 -2.09
C VAL A 196 -5.24 -12.78 -2.79
N VAL A 197 -4.93 -12.15 -3.93
CA VAL A 197 -5.89 -11.38 -4.73
C VAL A 197 -6.15 -12.12 -6.02
N THR A 198 -7.41 -12.43 -6.28
CA THR A 198 -7.82 -13.14 -7.50
C THR A 198 -7.86 -12.21 -8.73
N LEU A 199 -7.89 -12.77 -9.94
CA LEU A 199 -8.02 -11.99 -11.18
C LEU A 199 -9.26 -11.09 -11.20
N SER A 200 -10.35 -11.50 -10.58
CA SER A 200 -11.55 -10.68 -10.52
C SER A 200 -11.39 -9.47 -9.58
N GLU A 201 -10.52 -9.57 -8.58
CA GLU A 201 -10.18 -8.50 -7.64
C GLU A 201 -9.01 -7.63 -8.12
N TYR A 202 -8.37 -8.04 -9.21
CA TYR A 202 -7.28 -7.30 -9.81
C TYR A 202 -7.76 -5.94 -10.31
N THR A 203 -7.06 -4.89 -9.90
CA THR A 203 -7.31 -3.52 -10.36
C THR A 203 -6.05 -2.96 -10.98
N THR A 204 -6.15 -1.98 -11.87
CA THR A 204 -4.97 -1.29 -12.43
C THR A 204 -4.05 -0.75 -11.33
N LYS A 205 -4.60 -0.26 -10.22
CA LYS A 205 -3.83 0.19 -9.06
C LYS A 205 -3.03 -0.96 -8.42
N LEU A 206 -3.66 -2.11 -8.22
CA LEU A 206 -2.98 -3.29 -7.71
C LEU A 206 -1.91 -3.77 -8.69
N GLY A 207 -2.20 -3.75 -9.99
CA GLY A 207 -1.21 -4.07 -11.03
C GLY A 207 0.04 -3.21 -10.93
N TYR A 208 -0.10 -1.89 -10.80
CA TYR A 208 1.04 -1.02 -10.54
C TYR A 208 1.77 -1.38 -9.24
N GLN A 209 1.04 -1.75 -8.17
CA GLN A 209 1.67 -2.14 -6.91
C GLN A 209 2.43 -3.47 -7.00
N ILE A 210 1.93 -4.43 -7.80
CA ILE A 210 2.59 -5.73 -8.04
C ILE A 210 3.82 -5.54 -8.94
N MET A 211 3.70 -4.74 -10.00
CA MET A 211 4.79 -4.52 -10.96
C MET A 211 5.87 -3.58 -10.44
N THR A 212 5.54 -2.68 -9.51
CA THR A 212 6.52 -1.77 -8.94
C THR A 212 7.26 -2.50 -7.82
N PRO A 213 8.60 -2.59 -7.85
CA PRO A 213 9.34 -3.19 -6.76
C PRO A 213 8.99 -2.46 -5.44
N PRO A 214 8.87 -3.17 -4.31
CA PRO A 214 8.52 -2.56 -3.04
C PRO A 214 9.53 -1.44 -2.76
N ILE A 215 9.03 -0.20 -2.74
CA ILE A 215 9.85 0.97 -2.43
C ILE A 215 10.04 0.99 -0.92
N ASP A 216 11.26 0.75 -0.46
CA ASP A 216 11.62 1.08 0.91
C ASP A 216 11.62 2.60 1.04
N VAL A 217 10.51 3.12 1.57
CA VAL A 217 10.30 4.55 1.79
C VAL A 217 11.37 5.11 2.73
N ASN A 218 11.79 4.35 3.75
CA ASN A 218 12.81 4.78 4.69
C ASN A 218 14.14 4.96 3.99
N TRP A 219 14.55 3.94 3.24
CA TRP A 219 15.79 3.98 2.49
C TRP A 219 15.78 5.10 1.45
N THR A 220 14.66 5.28 0.76
CA THR A 220 14.49 6.31 -0.28
C THR A 220 14.60 7.72 0.31
N VAL A 221 13.92 7.98 1.43
CA VAL A 221 14.02 9.25 2.16
C VAL A 221 15.44 9.46 2.67
N ALA A 222 16.03 8.45 3.32
CA ALA A 222 17.36 8.53 3.88
C ALA A 222 18.44 8.81 2.82
N ARG A 223 18.38 8.13 1.67
CA ARG A 223 19.29 8.36 0.54
C ARG A 223 19.14 9.77 -0.03
N ARG A 224 17.91 10.29 -0.15
CA ARG A 224 17.67 11.66 -0.62
C ARG A 224 18.26 12.69 0.33
N TRP A 225 18.07 12.51 1.63
CA TRP A 225 18.62 13.39 2.66
C TRP A 225 20.15 13.33 2.75
N MET A 226 20.75 12.17 2.48
CA MET A 226 22.20 12.08 2.34
C MET A 226 22.69 12.83 1.09
N ALA A 227 21.99 12.69 -0.04
CA ALA A 227 22.38 13.35 -1.28
C ALA A 227 22.34 14.88 -1.19
N THR A 228 21.55 15.44 -0.27
CA THR A 228 21.53 16.88 0.03
C THR A 228 22.61 17.31 1.03
N GLY A 229 23.37 16.37 1.61
CA GLY A 229 24.43 16.64 2.59
C GLY A 229 23.91 17.04 3.98
N TRP A 230 22.62 16.81 4.27
CA TRP A 230 21.97 17.35 5.47
C TRP A 230 22.27 16.58 6.74
N VAL A 231 22.45 15.27 6.63
CA VAL A 231 22.72 14.42 7.77
C VAL A 231 24.11 13.85 7.58
N ALA A 232 25.04 14.24 8.46
CA ALA A 232 26.39 13.68 8.50
C ALA A 232 26.39 12.17 8.88
N ASP A 233 25.24 11.65 9.31
CA ASP A 233 25.05 10.24 9.61
C ASP A 233 24.83 9.40 8.35
N THR A 234 25.22 8.13 8.42
CA THR A 234 25.11 7.17 7.31
C THR A 234 23.64 6.90 6.93
N VAL A 235 23.35 6.59 5.66
CA VAL A 235 21.99 6.25 5.18
C VAL A 235 21.33 5.21 6.08
N THR A 236 22.12 4.22 6.52
CA THR A 236 21.68 3.15 7.41
C THR A 236 21.11 3.68 8.73
N ARG A 237 21.76 4.67 9.35
CA ARG A 237 21.32 5.23 10.65
C ARG A 237 20.04 6.03 10.49
N LEU A 238 19.97 6.89 9.47
CA LEU A 238 18.76 7.66 9.19
C LEU A 238 17.60 6.73 8.83
N SER A 239 17.83 5.74 7.96
CA SER A 239 16.83 4.73 7.60
C SER A 239 16.32 3.93 8.80
N ALA A 240 17.18 3.64 9.78
CA ALA A 240 16.78 2.96 11.01
C ALA A 240 15.97 3.85 11.98
N ALA A 241 16.17 5.17 11.94
CA ALA A 241 15.43 6.12 12.76
C ALA A 241 14.03 6.46 12.21
N LEU A 242 13.86 6.41 10.88
CA LEU A 242 12.61 6.79 10.21
C LEU A 242 11.36 6.01 10.66
N PRO A 243 11.39 4.69 10.91
CA PRO A 243 10.23 3.99 11.49
C PRO A 243 9.75 4.59 12.81
N GLY A 244 10.68 4.97 13.68
CA GLY A 244 10.37 5.65 14.95
C GLY A 244 9.75 7.03 14.71
N PHE A 245 10.29 7.77 13.75
CA PHE A 245 9.75 9.05 13.32
C PHE A 245 8.33 8.94 12.75
N TRP A 246 8.05 7.98 11.86
CA TRP A 246 6.71 7.78 11.30
C TRP A 246 5.69 7.45 12.39
N LYS A 247 6.08 6.62 13.35
CA LYS A 247 5.22 6.33 14.51
C LYS A 247 4.91 7.59 15.30
N GLN A 248 5.92 8.44 15.54
CA GLN A 248 5.73 9.72 16.24
C GLN A 248 4.78 10.65 15.48
N LEU A 249 4.87 10.72 14.14
CA LEU A 249 3.93 11.52 13.34
C LEU A 249 2.49 11.07 13.49
N MET A 250 2.26 9.76 13.61
CA MET A 250 0.92 9.20 13.81
C MET A 250 0.38 9.47 15.22
N ASP A 251 1.24 9.76 16.20
CA ASP A 251 0.85 10.03 17.57
C ASP A 251 0.43 11.50 17.79
N LEU A 252 0.83 12.42 16.91
CA LEU A 252 0.46 13.85 16.97
C LEU A 252 -1.05 14.04 16.81
N VAL A 253 -1.65 14.87 17.67
CA VAL A 253 -3.10 15.15 17.62
C VAL A 253 -3.48 16.04 16.44
N VAL A 254 -2.61 16.99 16.09
CA VAL A 254 -2.85 17.95 15.00
C VAL A 254 -2.39 17.34 13.68
N SER A 255 -3.33 16.79 12.91
CA SER A 255 -3.05 16.05 11.67
C SER A 255 -2.35 16.89 10.58
N THR A 256 -2.53 18.22 10.59
CA THR A 256 -1.81 19.13 9.67
C THR A 256 -0.31 19.16 9.98
N HIS A 257 0.09 19.05 11.26
CA HIS A 257 1.51 18.97 11.63
C HIS A 257 2.13 17.66 11.13
N SER A 258 1.46 16.52 11.36
CA SER A 258 1.91 15.22 10.85
C SER A 258 2.06 15.21 9.34
N SER A 259 1.07 15.77 8.64
CA SER A 259 1.06 15.85 7.18
C SER A 259 2.19 16.74 6.67
N LEU A 260 2.42 17.89 7.32
CA LEU A 260 3.53 18.78 6.96
C LEU A 260 4.89 18.11 7.19
N PHE A 261 5.08 17.41 8.31
CA PHE A 261 6.33 16.67 8.53
C PHE A 261 6.56 15.58 7.50
N TRP A 262 5.52 14.79 7.20
CA TRP A 262 5.60 13.79 6.15
C TRP A 262 6.00 14.43 4.81
N LEU A 263 5.37 15.56 4.45
CA LEU A 263 5.73 16.31 3.26
C LEU A 263 7.20 16.74 3.34
N LEU A 264 7.63 17.44 4.38
CA LEU A 264 9.03 17.90 4.52
C LEU A 264 10.03 16.75 4.41
N MET A 265 9.75 15.56 4.96
CA MET A 265 10.63 14.41 4.77
C MET A 265 10.80 13.99 3.31
N HIS A 266 9.80 14.23 2.47
CA HIS A 266 9.85 13.94 1.04
C HIS A 266 10.42 15.07 0.16
N LEU A 267 10.92 16.16 0.76
CA LEU A 267 11.60 17.28 0.10
C LEU A 267 10.77 18.21 -0.84
N PRO A 268 9.45 18.42 -0.72
CA PRO A 268 8.71 19.39 -1.51
C PRO A 268 8.97 20.82 -0.99
N VAL A 269 10.11 21.38 -1.35
CA VAL A 269 10.46 22.80 -1.16
C VAL A 269 10.55 23.50 -2.52
N ASN A 270 10.81 24.81 -2.55
CA ASN A 270 10.85 25.55 -3.82
C ASN A 270 11.83 24.95 -4.83
N THR A 271 12.96 24.39 -4.39
CA THR A 271 13.87 23.65 -5.27
C THR A 271 13.22 22.44 -5.95
N TRP A 272 12.28 21.77 -5.28
CA TRP A 272 11.49 20.68 -5.87
C TRP A 272 10.39 21.20 -6.79
N CYS A 273 9.70 22.28 -6.41
CA CYS A 273 8.70 22.93 -7.26
C CYS A 273 9.31 23.52 -8.53
N ALA A 274 10.50 24.15 -8.42
CA ALA A 274 11.28 24.72 -9.52
C ALA A 274 11.69 23.65 -10.53
N LYS A 275 12.10 22.47 -10.06
CA LYS A 275 12.41 21.33 -10.95
C LYS A 275 11.22 20.81 -11.75
N ARG A 276 9.99 21.14 -11.35
CA ARG A 276 8.75 20.62 -11.94
C ARG A 276 7.87 21.67 -12.59
N THR A 277 8.20 22.95 -12.43
CA THR A 277 7.39 24.06 -12.94
C THR A 277 8.30 25.16 -13.47
N VAL A 278 7.99 25.67 -14.66
CA VAL A 278 8.77 26.73 -15.34
C VAL A 278 8.72 28.06 -14.55
N LYS A 279 7.76 28.22 -13.64
CA LYS A 279 7.48 29.49 -12.96
C LYS A 279 8.07 29.61 -11.54
N ALA A 280 8.63 28.54 -10.98
CA ALA A 280 9.17 28.59 -9.62
C ALA A 280 10.69 28.81 -9.64
N THR A 281 11.12 29.84 -8.95
CA THR A 281 12.54 30.13 -8.67
C THR A 281 12.99 29.30 -7.48
N PRO A 282 14.10 28.54 -7.57
CA PRO A 282 14.58 27.76 -6.44
C PRO A 282 15.18 28.62 -5.33
N GLU A 283 15.45 29.91 -5.57
CA GLU A 283 16.08 30.81 -4.62
C GLU A 283 15.12 31.33 -3.54
N CYS A 284 15.64 31.53 -2.34
CA CYS A 284 14.89 32.06 -1.21
C CYS A 284 14.64 33.55 -1.37
N ARG A 285 13.36 33.95 -1.42
CA ARG A 285 12.98 35.37 -1.52
C ARG A 285 13.33 36.18 -0.27
N ILE A 286 13.28 35.57 0.91
CA ILE A 286 13.61 36.25 2.16
C ILE A 286 15.09 36.64 2.19
N CYS A 287 15.96 35.74 1.72
CA CYS A 287 17.38 36.00 1.59
C CYS A 287 17.75 36.72 0.27
N LEU A 288 16.80 37.42 -0.35
CA LEU A 288 16.99 38.20 -1.58
C LEU A 288 17.64 37.40 -2.73
N GLY A 289 17.32 36.12 -2.82
CA GLY A 289 17.85 35.23 -3.86
C GLY A 289 19.28 34.74 -3.64
N THR A 290 19.93 35.09 -2.53
CA THR A 290 21.35 34.73 -2.26
C THR A 290 21.57 33.25 -1.93
N ARG A 291 20.50 32.53 -1.57
CA ARG A 291 20.54 31.13 -1.16
C ARG A 291 19.43 30.33 -1.83
N MET A 292 19.71 29.06 -2.10
CA MET A 292 18.70 28.11 -2.56
C MET A 292 17.74 27.78 -1.42
N GLU A 293 16.44 27.82 -1.67
CA GLU A 293 15.41 27.48 -0.70
C GLU A 293 15.17 25.96 -0.70
N ASP A 294 16.03 25.27 0.04
CA ASP A 294 15.83 23.90 0.45
C ASP A 294 15.25 23.82 1.88
N ILE A 295 14.99 22.63 2.44
CA ILE A 295 14.38 22.53 3.79
C ILE A 295 15.36 22.98 4.87
N GLN A 296 16.66 22.69 4.72
CA GLN A 296 17.65 23.12 5.69
C GLN A 296 17.70 24.64 5.74
N HIS A 297 17.72 25.30 4.59
CA HIS A 297 17.66 26.74 4.51
C HIS A 297 16.34 27.24 5.12
N PHE A 298 15.20 26.79 4.62
CA PHE A 298 13.88 27.22 5.07
C PHE A 298 13.70 27.07 6.59
N VAL A 299 14.01 25.90 7.14
CA VAL A 299 13.77 25.59 8.56
C VAL A 299 14.86 26.15 9.47
N LEU A 300 16.14 26.06 9.09
CA LEU A 300 17.26 26.28 10.01
C LEU A 300 18.07 27.54 9.71
N GLN A 301 18.35 27.84 8.44
CA GLN A 301 19.38 28.83 8.07
C GLN A 301 18.83 30.11 7.44
N CYS A 302 17.52 30.20 7.21
CA CYS A 302 16.88 31.36 6.63
C CYS A 302 16.89 32.49 7.64
N ASP A 303 17.08 33.73 7.17
CA ASP A 303 17.06 34.93 8.00
C ASP A 303 15.72 35.11 8.74
N LEU A 304 14.67 34.42 8.27
CA LEU A 304 13.38 34.33 8.93
C LEU A 304 13.39 33.41 10.17
N SER A 305 13.90 32.20 10.00
CA SER A 305 13.76 31.11 10.98
C SER A 305 14.93 31.07 11.97
N TRP A 306 16.12 31.44 11.53
CA TRP A 306 17.33 31.44 12.37
C TRP A 306 17.18 32.29 13.63
N PRO A 307 16.73 33.56 13.59
CA PRO A 307 16.60 34.38 14.80
C PRO A 307 15.64 33.77 15.82
N PHE A 308 14.60 33.07 15.34
CA PHE A 308 13.69 32.36 16.23
C PHE A 308 14.38 31.17 16.90
N TRP A 309 15.09 30.32 16.15
CA TRP A 309 15.79 29.17 16.74
C TRP A 309 16.90 29.59 17.68
N ASP A 310 17.62 30.66 17.33
CA ASP A 310 18.62 31.24 18.21
C ASP A 310 18.01 31.75 19.51
N TRP A 311 16.93 32.53 19.43
CA TRP A 311 16.18 32.96 20.62
C TRP A 311 15.65 31.77 21.42
N TRP A 312 15.07 30.76 20.77
CA TRP A 312 14.51 29.57 21.43
C TRP A 312 15.58 28.76 22.17
N ARG A 313 16.78 28.62 21.58
CA ARG A 313 17.93 27.97 22.22
C ARG A 313 18.40 28.73 23.47
N HIS A 314 18.30 30.05 23.47
CA HIS A 314 18.76 30.92 24.56
C HIS A 314 17.69 31.29 25.58
N SER A 315 16.40 31.10 25.27
CA SER A 315 15.29 31.50 26.15
C SER A 315 15.28 30.73 27.47
N GLY A 316 15.99 29.60 27.58
CA GLY A 316 16.01 28.84 28.84
C GLY A 316 14.71 28.08 29.09
N VAL A 317 13.84 27.93 28.07
CA VAL A 317 12.81 26.86 28.02
C VAL A 317 13.55 25.52 27.92
N LEU A 318 14.27 25.16 28.98
CA LEU A 318 15.02 23.93 29.09
C LEU A 318 14.02 22.82 29.38
N VAL A 319 14.06 21.79 28.54
CA VAL A 319 13.39 20.53 28.86
C VAL A 319 14.11 19.95 30.08
N PRO A 320 13.44 19.75 31.23
CA PRO A 320 14.09 19.33 32.45
C PRO A 320 14.84 18.00 32.27
N GLY A 321 16.10 17.97 32.69
CA GLY A 321 16.90 16.75 32.75
C GLY A 321 17.64 16.36 31.47
N VAL A 322 17.61 17.18 30.42
CA VAL A 322 18.38 16.91 29.21
C VAL A 322 19.09 18.18 28.76
N ALA A 323 20.43 18.17 28.77
CA ALA A 323 21.27 19.19 28.13
C ALA A 323 21.15 19.15 26.58
N THR A 324 20.00 18.77 26.04
CA THR A 324 19.75 18.71 24.61
C THR A 324 19.59 20.11 24.07
N ARG A 325 20.63 20.57 23.40
CA ARG A 325 20.53 21.63 22.40
C ARG A 325 19.50 21.17 21.37
N TRP A 326 18.58 22.06 20.98
CA TRP A 326 17.78 21.91 19.75
C TRP A 326 18.75 22.00 18.57
N ASP A 327 19.47 20.90 18.35
CA ASP A 327 20.34 20.73 17.21
C ASP A 327 19.51 20.53 15.94
N ASP A 328 20.18 20.70 14.80
CA ASP A 328 19.54 20.65 13.49
C ASP A 328 18.89 19.29 13.24
N GLY A 329 19.45 18.21 13.79
CA GLY A 329 18.90 16.86 13.70
C GLY A 329 17.57 16.74 14.44
N PHE A 330 17.47 17.27 15.67
CA PHE A 330 16.25 17.27 16.45
C PHE A 330 15.16 18.15 15.83
N ILE A 331 15.50 19.33 15.30
CA ILE A 331 14.51 20.20 14.66
C ILE A 331 13.86 19.48 13.47
N LEU A 332 14.64 18.74 12.68
CA LEU A 332 14.17 18.06 11.48
C LEU A 332 13.49 16.70 11.77
N LEU A 333 14.15 15.84 12.54
CA LEU A 333 13.75 14.44 12.77
C LEU A 333 13.14 14.21 14.15
N GLY A 334 13.01 15.26 14.95
CA GLY A 334 12.45 15.15 16.29
C GLY A 334 13.25 14.23 17.20
N ILE A 335 12.53 13.57 18.10
CA ILE A 335 13.06 12.61 19.06
C ILE A 335 13.73 11.43 18.39
N ALA A 336 13.33 11.06 17.17
CA ALA A 336 13.95 9.96 16.44
C ALA A 336 15.44 10.20 16.15
N ALA A 337 15.91 11.46 16.12
CA ALA A 337 17.33 11.79 16.00
C ALA A 337 18.12 11.70 17.31
N ARG A 338 17.47 11.61 18.47
CA ARG A 338 18.17 11.60 19.77
C ARG A 338 18.84 10.24 19.98
N ARG A 339 20.16 10.27 20.21
CA ARG A 339 20.95 9.07 20.60
C ARG A 339 20.62 8.60 22.01
N THR A 340 20.24 9.52 22.88
CA THR A 340 19.80 9.22 24.24
C THR A 340 18.30 8.97 24.23
N ARG A 341 17.84 7.92 24.93
CA ARG A 341 16.41 7.73 25.18
C ARG A 341 15.93 8.96 25.94
N PRO A 342 15.06 9.83 25.38
CA PRO A 342 14.52 10.91 26.16
C PRO A 342 13.77 10.34 27.35
N LEU A 343 13.61 11.14 28.40
CA LEU A 343 12.58 10.89 29.39
C LEU A 343 11.26 10.77 28.62
N LEU A 344 10.78 9.54 28.45
CA LEU A 344 9.63 9.18 27.62
C LEU A 344 8.41 10.06 27.89
N GLN A 345 8.34 10.70 29.06
CA GLN A 345 7.31 11.63 29.48
C GLN A 345 7.26 12.93 28.65
N TYR A 346 8.34 13.62 28.32
CA TYR A 346 8.21 14.95 27.67
C TYR A 346 8.18 14.91 26.16
N GLY A 347 8.59 13.79 25.57
CA GLY A 347 8.80 13.71 24.13
C GLY A 347 7.58 14.10 23.29
N HIS A 348 6.38 13.73 23.73
CA HIS A 348 5.17 14.08 23.00
C HIS A 348 4.95 15.60 22.90
N ALA A 349 5.10 16.31 24.02
CA ALA A 349 4.94 17.77 24.04
C ALA A 349 6.01 18.47 23.20
N GLU A 350 7.26 17.98 23.23
CA GLU A 350 8.33 18.50 22.37
C GLU A 350 7.99 18.35 20.88
N GLU A 351 7.47 17.19 20.46
CA GLU A 351 7.04 16.97 19.06
C GLU A 351 5.85 17.85 18.66
N THR A 352 4.88 18.03 19.56
CA THR A 352 3.74 18.93 19.32
C THR A 352 4.22 20.37 19.14
N ILE A 353 5.12 20.85 20.00
CA ILE A 353 5.73 22.19 19.90
C ILE A 353 6.52 22.33 18.59
N ARG A 354 7.36 21.34 18.27
CA ARG A 354 8.15 21.32 17.02
C ARG A 354 7.25 21.39 15.80
N GLY A 355 6.16 20.63 15.79
CA GLY A 355 5.14 20.65 14.73
C GLY A 355 4.48 22.02 14.56
N ALA A 356 4.10 22.65 15.68
CA ALA A 356 3.49 23.97 15.68
C ALA A 356 4.45 25.05 15.14
N ILE A 357 5.73 25.02 15.53
CA ILE A 357 6.75 25.95 15.03
C ILE A 357 6.92 25.81 13.52
N ILE A 358 7.10 24.57 13.04
CA ILE A 358 7.35 24.30 11.62
C ILE A 358 6.11 24.63 10.78
N TRP A 359 4.92 24.39 11.30
CA TRP A 359 3.66 24.81 10.70
C TRP A 359 3.55 26.34 10.57
N ALA A 360 3.85 27.08 11.63
CA ALA A 360 3.85 28.54 11.60
C ALA A 360 4.82 29.11 10.56
N LEU A 361 6.06 28.60 10.53
CA LEU A 361 7.06 28.99 9.52
C LEU A 361 6.57 28.69 8.10
N TRP A 362 5.98 27.51 7.90
CA TRP A 362 5.47 27.07 6.60
C TRP A 362 4.30 27.93 6.12
N ASN A 363 3.38 28.25 7.02
CA ASN A 363 2.22 29.09 6.73
C ASN A 363 2.61 30.53 6.44
N LEU A 364 3.48 31.13 7.25
CA LEU A 364 3.96 32.49 7.02
C LEU A 364 4.63 32.59 5.67
N ARG A 365 5.51 31.62 5.36
CA ARG A 365 6.20 31.55 4.09
C ARG A 365 5.20 31.42 2.94
N ASN A 366 4.32 30.42 2.94
CA ASN A 366 3.40 30.19 1.81
C ASN A 366 2.33 31.26 1.66
N GLY A 367 1.80 31.75 2.79
CA GLY A 367 0.74 32.74 2.81
C GLY A 367 1.21 34.10 2.29
N ARG A 368 2.46 34.48 2.58
CA ARG A 368 2.98 35.83 2.32
C ARG A 368 3.96 35.93 1.16
N VAL A 369 4.66 34.86 0.78
CA VAL A 369 5.37 34.80 -0.51
C VAL A 369 4.40 35.01 -1.68
N ARG A 370 3.15 34.57 -1.54
CA ARG A 370 2.10 34.82 -2.54
C ARG A 370 1.60 36.27 -2.56
N ARG A 371 1.91 37.07 -1.53
CA ARG A 371 1.42 38.45 -1.35
C ARG A 371 2.53 39.50 -1.36
N ASP A 372 3.78 39.09 -1.55
CA ASP A 372 4.99 39.93 -1.44
C ASP A 372 5.04 40.81 -0.17
N GLU A 373 4.52 40.28 0.95
CA GLU A 373 4.56 40.98 2.24
C GLU A 373 5.88 40.72 2.98
N LEU A 374 6.51 41.78 3.52
CA LEU A 374 7.70 41.67 4.35
C LEU A 374 7.38 40.97 5.68
N LEU A 375 8.16 39.93 6.01
CA LEU A 375 8.07 39.22 7.27
C LEU A 375 9.00 39.86 8.30
N THR A 376 8.45 40.28 9.44
CA THR A 376 9.25 40.79 10.56
C THR A 376 9.38 39.73 11.67
N PRO A 377 10.51 39.69 12.42
CA PRO A 377 10.68 38.74 13.52
C PRO A 377 9.56 38.76 14.58
N PRO A 378 8.98 39.92 14.98
CA PRO A 378 7.82 39.94 15.87
C PRO A 378 6.61 39.18 15.34
N MET A 379 6.33 39.26 14.03
CA MET A 379 5.21 38.56 13.41
C MET A 379 5.44 37.05 13.38
N VAL A 380 6.67 36.61 13.09
CA VAL A 380 7.07 35.21 13.14
C VAL A 380 6.86 34.65 14.54
N ARG A 381 7.33 35.39 15.56
CA ARG A 381 7.13 35.01 16.96
C ARG A 381 5.64 34.93 17.29
N ALA A 382 4.84 35.94 16.93
CA ALA A 382 3.40 35.94 17.21
C ALA A 382 2.67 34.73 16.61
N GLU A 383 2.97 34.38 15.36
CA GLU A 383 2.37 33.22 14.69
C GLU A 383 2.78 31.90 15.34
N ILE A 384 4.06 31.75 15.72
CA ILE A 384 4.55 30.56 16.43
C ILE A 384 3.87 30.45 17.80
N LYS A 385 3.79 31.55 18.56
CA LYS A 385 3.06 31.59 19.85
C LYS A 385 1.62 31.13 19.67
N TYR A 386 0.94 31.66 18.64
CA TYR A 386 -0.43 31.29 18.31
C TYR A 386 -0.55 29.81 17.94
N SER A 387 0.32 29.30 17.07
CA SER A 387 0.32 27.90 16.63
C SER A 387 0.58 26.91 17.76
N ILE A 388 1.50 27.23 18.69
CA ILE A 388 1.76 26.40 19.87
C ILE A 388 0.52 26.35 20.77
N LYS A 389 -0.12 27.50 21.04
CA LYS A 389 -1.35 27.56 21.84
C LYS A 389 -2.46 26.71 21.22
N GLN A 390 -2.69 26.85 19.91
CA GLN A 390 -3.66 26.04 19.18
C GLN A 390 -3.37 24.54 19.29
N ALA A 391 -2.11 24.14 19.19
CA ALA A 391 -1.71 22.74 19.31
C ALA A 391 -1.97 22.16 20.71
N ILE A 392 -1.62 22.92 21.77
CA ILE A 392 -1.88 22.57 23.16
C ILE A 392 -3.38 22.43 23.41
N SER A 393 -4.18 23.40 22.95
CA SER A 393 -5.64 23.38 23.09
C SER A 393 -6.25 22.17 22.37
N ALA A 394 -5.85 21.90 21.12
CA ALA A 394 -6.34 20.75 20.36
C ALA A 394 -5.99 19.42 21.06
N GLU A 395 -4.80 19.32 21.66
CA GLU A 395 -4.38 18.15 22.41
C GLU A 395 -5.20 17.95 23.69
N TRP A 396 -5.45 19.03 24.44
CA TRP A 396 -6.33 19.01 25.61
C TRP A 396 -7.75 18.56 25.23
N GLU A 397 -8.35 19.18 24.22
CA GLU A 397 -9.69 18.83 23.74
C GLU A 397 -9.78 17.36 23.32
N TYR A 398 -8.81 16.88 22.54
CA TYR A 398 -8.82 15.51 22.04
C TYR A 398 -8.55 14.46 23.14
N ARG A 399 -7.55 14.69 24.00
CA ARG A 399 -7.09 13.69 24.96
C ARG A 399 -7.88 13.73 26.27
N VAL A 400 -8.34 14.90 26.68
CA VAL A 400 -9.04 15.12 27.96
C VAL A 400 -10.54 15.25 27.74
N GLN A 401 -11.01 16.19 26.91
CA GLN A 401 -12.45 16.46 26.80
C GLN A 401 -13.21 15.35 26.07
N LYS A 402 -12.75 14.94 24.88
CA LYS A 402 -13.39 13.86 24.09
C LYS A 402 -13.36 12.50 24.78
N LYS A 403 -12.50 12.32 25.79
CA LYS A 403 -12.43 11.11 26.63
C LYS A 403 -13.13 11.30 27.98
N GLY A 404 -14.01 12.28 28.10
CA GLY A 404 -14.88 12.49 29.26
C GLY A 404 -14.15 12.94 30.53
N TYR A 405 -13.09 13.73 30.42
CA TYR A 405 -12.34 14.28 31.57
C TYR A 405 -11.84 13.22 32.57
N SER A 406 -11.49 12.02 32.11
CA SER A 406 -10.99 10.99 33.02
C SER A 406 -9.73 11.46 33.77
N ALA A 407 -9.61 11.11 35.06
CA ALA A 407 -8.42 11.42 35.86
C ALA A 407 -7.12 10.89 35.20
N LYS A 408 -7.22 9.76 34.49
CA LYS A 408 -6.12 9.20 33.68
C LYS A 408 -5.70 10.13 32.54
N SER A 409 -6.64 10.73 31.82
CA SER A 409 -6.36 11.68 30.74
C SER A 409 -5.75 12.98 31.27
N ILE A 410 -6.26 13.52 32.38
CA ILE A 410 -5.73 14.73 33.01
C ILE A 410 -4.30 14.48 33.52
N LYS A 411 -4.09 13.38 34.25
CA LYS A 411 -2.76 12.98 34.73
C LYS A 411 -1.80 12.75 33.57
N TRP A 412 -2.27 12.13 32.48
CA TRP A 412 -1.47 11.97 31.28
C TRP A 412 -1.06 13.35 30.74
N PHE A 413 -2.00 14.26 30.49
CA PHE A 413 -1.70 15.59 29.96
C PHE A 413 -0.72 16.36 30.87
N GLY A 414 -0.99 16.39 32.17
CA GLY A 414 -0.09 17.02 33.16
C GLY A 414 1.31 16.42 33.17
N SER A 415 1.44 15.09 33.05
CA SER A 415 2.76 14.44 32.98
C SER A 415 3.56 14.79 31.72
N ARG A 416 2.88 15.07 30.60
CA ARG A 416 3.49 15.41 29.31
C ARG A 416 3.83 16.89 29.20
N TRP A 417 2.94 17.75 29.69
CA TRP A 417 3.02 19.20 29.56
C TRP A 417 3.50 19.92 30.83
N GLY A 418 3.68 19.21 31.96
CA GLY A 418 4.07 19.83 33.23
C GLY A 418 5.41 20.57 33.19
N ALA A 419 6.36 20.09 32.39
CA ALA A 419 7.62 20.78 32.13
C ALA A 419 7.47 22.08 31.30
N PHE A 420 6.31 22.23 30.65
CA PHE A 420 5.94 23.35 29.78
C PHE A 420 4.76 24.12 30.36
N SER A 421 4.56 24.07 31.68
CA SER A 421 3.41 24.67 32.37
C SER A 421 3.21 26.15 32.00
N GLY A 422 4.29 26.91 31.86
CA GLY A 422 4.22 28.30 31.46
C GLY A 422 3.71 28.55 30.02
N LEU A 423 3.88 27.58 29.11
CA LEU A 423 3.25 27.63 27.78
C LEU A 423 1.75 27.29 27.86
N VAL A 424 1.37 26.40 28.78
CA VAL A 424 -0.01 25.97 29.00
C VAL A 424 -0.85 27.06 29.66
N THR A 425 -0.33 27.70 30.71
CA THR A 425 -1.07 28.75 31.43
C THR A 425 -1.08 30.08 30.69
N GLY A 426 -0.18 30.26 29.72
CA GLY A 426 0.00 31.53 29.00
C GLY A 426 0.75 32.59 29.80
N ASP A 427 1.22 32.25 31.00
CA ASP A 427 1.94 33.16 31.92
C ASP A 427 3.41 33.31 31.60
N THR A 428 3.94 32.58 30.60
CA THR A 428 5.30 32.85 30.12
C THR A 428 5.24 34.03 29.16
N PRO A 429 5.71 35.23 29.56
CA PRO A 429 6.02 36.26 28.60
C PRO A 429 7.12 35.69 27.71
N LEU A 430 6.77 35.23 26.52
CA LEU A 430 7.73 34.73 25.53
C LEU A 430 8.60 35.87 24.95
N ASP A 431 8.65 37.02 25.61
CA ASP A 431 9.51 38.17 25.32
C ASP A 431 10.60 38.32 26.41
N GLU A 432 10.55 37.53 27.49
CA GLU A 432 11.57 37.42 28.54
C GLU A 432 12.00 35.94 28.69
N PRO A 433 13.24 35.64 29.11
CA PRO A 433 13.63 34.26 29.40
C PRO A 433 12.75 33.73 30.55
N PRO A 434 12.02 32.59 30.39
CA PRO A 434 11.27 31.96 31.47
C PRO A 434 12.07 31.82 32.76
N VAL A 435 11.57 32.44 33.82
CA VAL A 435 11.94 32.09 35.19
C VAL A 435 11.09 30.88 35.57
N LEU A 436 11.72 29.71 35.75
CA LEU A 436 11.04 28.50 36.21
C LEU A 436 10.43 28.73 37.59
N LYS A 437 9.11 29.00 37.64
CA LYS A 437 8.31 28.93 38.85
C LYS A 437 7.64 27.56 38.88
N PHE A 438 8.05 26.70 39.81
CA PHE A 438 7.34 25.46 40.09
C PHE A 438 5.96 25.82 40.67
N SER A 439 4.90 25.56 39.90
CA SER A 439 3.53 25.68 40.39
C SER A 439 3.18 24.43 41.21
N PRO A 440 2.68 24.57 42.45
CA PRO A 440 2.35 23.44 43.32
C PRO A 440 1.05 22.70 42.94
N PHE A 441 0.37 23.08 41.85
CA PHE A 441 -0.96 22.56 41.50
C PHE A 441 -0.99 21.21 40.77
N PHE A 442 0.14 20.51 40.64
CA PHE A 442 0.19 19.15 40.07
C PHE A 442 1.13 18.25 40.88
N VAL A 443 0.65 17.77 42.02
CA VAL A 443 1.16 16.57 42.72
C VAL A 443 0.01 15.60 42.90
#